data_AF-A0A941VAF9-F1
#
_entry.id   AF-A0A941VAF9-F1
#
_cell.length_a   1.000
_cell.length_b   1.000
_cell.length_c   1.000
_cell.angle_alpha   90.00
_cell.angle_beta   90.00
_cell.angle_gamma   90.00
#
_symmetry.space_group_name_H-M   'P 1'
#
loop_
_entity.id
_entity.type
_entity.pdbx_description
1 polymer ?
#
loop_
_entity_poly.entity_id
_entity_poly.type
_entity_poly.pdbx_seq_one_letter_code
_entity_poly.pdbx_strand_id
1 'polypeptide(L)'
;LRRDAIAALDAERAAAYVRPPRAQAVEPPATYPEDTLSYLANVYNHKARDFYARHGVQVIAAAYESHEETGEVSLMITKHCVRYSLSLCPKQAKGITGVQGTVRAEPLTLINGSEKLTLRFDCKPCEMHVVGKLKPAVAKTAAPLTFYQTRPGA
;
A
#
# COMPACT_ATOMS: atom_id res chain seq x y z
N LEU A 1 30.82 -15.31 27.63
CA LEU A 1 31.45 -15.59 26.31
C LEU A 1 30.63 -15.11 25.12
N ARG A 2 29.45 -15.69 24.79
CA ARG A 2 28.67 -15.27 23.60
C ARG A 2 28.14 -13.83 23.68
N ARG A 3 27.63 -13.43 24.84
CA ARG A 3 27.13 -12.06 25.06
C ARG A 3 28.24 -11.02 24.98
N ASP A 4 29.39 -11.32 25.56
CA ASP A 4 30.54 -10.43 25.58
C ASP A 4 31.13 -10.24 24.17
N ALA A 5 31.17 -11.32 23.38
CA ALA A 5 31.60 -11.25 21.98
C ALA A 5 30.65 -10.40 21.11
N ILE A 6 29.33 -10.51 21.30
CA ILE A 6 28.34 -9.67 20.60
C ILE A 6 28.50 -8.21 21.02
N ALA A 7 28.64 -7.94 22.33
CA ALA A 7 28.82 -6.58 22.84
C ALA A 7 30.10 -5.92 22.30
N ALA A 8 31.21 -6.67 22.24
CA ALA A 8 32.45 -6.18 21.65
C ALA A 8 32.31 -5.90 20.14
N LEU A 9 31.63 -6.77 19.40
CA LEU A 9 31.38 -6.57 17.97
C LEU A 9 30.50 -5.34 17.71
N ASP A 10 29.45 -5.14 18.50
CA ASP A 10 28.56 -3.98 18.36
C ASP A 10 29.30 -2.67 18.67
N ALA A 11 30.16 -2.67 19.71
CA ALA A 11 31.00 -1.52 20.05
C ALA A 11 31.98 -1.16 18.93
N GLU A 12 32.67 -2.15 18.37
CA GLU A 12 33.58 -1.95 17.23
C GLU A 12 32.84 -1.47 15.97
N ARG A 13 31.67 -2.04 15.67
CA ARG A 13 30.84 -1.59 14.55
C ARG A 13 30.37 -0.14 14.71
N ALA A 14 30.01 0.26 15.93
CA ALA A 14 29.61 1.63 16.22
C ALA A 14 30.79 2.60 16.10
N ALA A 15 31.97 2.22 16.59
CA ALA A 15 33.19 3.02 16.49
C ALA A 15 33.70 3.14 15.05
N ALA A 16 33.59 2.07 14.26
CA ALA A 16 34.01 2.04 12.86
C ALA A 16 32.95 2.59 11.89
N TYR A 17 31.72 2.86 12.34
CA TYR A 17 30.66 3.36 11.46
C TYR A 17 30.96 4.80 11.03
N VAL A 18 31.34 4.95 9.76
CA VAL A 18 31.40 6.25 9.10
C VAL A 18 30.08 6.49 8.39
N ARG A 19 29.35 7.52 8.81
CA ARG A 19 28.11 7.93 8.14
C ARG A 19 28.45 8.33 6.70
N PRO A 20 27.88 7.68 5.67
CA PRO A 20 28.12 8.08 4.29
C PRO A 20 27.62 9.52 4.06
N PRO A 21 28.33 10.32 3.25
CA PRO A 21 27.85 11.65 2.90
C PRO A 21 26.53 11.54 2.13
N ARG A 22 25.75 12.62 2.16
CA ARG A 22 24.51 12.69 1.38
C ARG A 22 24.84 12.57 -0.11
N ALA A 23 24.16 11.66 -0.80
CA ALA A 23 24.26 11.55 -2.25
C ALA A 23 23.79 12.84 -2.94
N GLN A 24 24.45 13.21 -4.04
CA GLN A 24 24.00 14.32 -4.88
C GLN A 24 22.71 13.95 -5.62
N ALA A 25 21.87 14.95 -5.89
CA ALA A 25 20.68 14.75 -6.70
C ALA A 25 21.09 14.43 -8.16
N VAL A 26 20.38 13.50 -8.79
CA VAL A 26 20.58 13.17 -10.20
C VAL A 26 19.89 14.22 -11.06
N GLU A 27 20.62 14.78 -12.03
CA GLU A 27 20.12 15.77 -12.98
C GLU A 27 20.34 15.26 -14.43
N PRO A 28 19.28 15.15 -15.25
CA PRO A 28 17.88 15.45 -14.94
C PRO A 28 17.26 14.42 -13.97
N PRO A 29 16.16 14.77 -13.27
CA PRO A 29 15.46 13.83 -12.40
C PRO A 29 15.08 12.55 -13.12
N ALA A 30 15.30 11.40 -12.47
CA ALA A 30 14.93 10.10 -13.02
C ALA A 30 13.42 10.02 -13.30
N THR A 31 12.98 9.47 -14.42
CA THR A 31 11.54 9.36 -14.71
C THR A 31 10.87 8.33 -13.82
N TYR A 32 9.72 8.65 -13.24
CA TYR A 32 8.90 7.69 -12.48
C TYR A 32 8.25 6.69 -13.45
N PRO A 33 8.14 5.39 -13.10
CA PRO A 33 7.63 4.38 -14.03
C PRO A 33 6.18 4.58 -14.48
N GLU A 34 5.36 5.23 -13.65
CA GLU A 34 3.95 5.49 -13.92
C GLU A 34 3.73 7.00 -14.15
N ASP A 35 2.82 7.36 -15.05
CA ASP A 35 2.47 8.77 -15.31
C ASP A 35 1.26 9.25 -14.50
N THR A 36 0.57 8.32 -13.83
CA THR A 36 -0.71 8.52 -13.15
C THR A 36 -0.66 7.79 -11.81
N LEU A 37 -0.81 8.53 -10.72
CA LEU A 37 -0.86 8.01 -9.37
C LEU A 37 -2.27 8.12 -8.79
N SER A 38 -2.82 6.99 -8.37
CA SER A 38 -4.08 6.93 -7.62
C SER A 38 -3.86 7.23 -6.13
N TYR A 39 -4.95 7.26 -5.36
CA TYR A 39 -4.90 7.46 -3.90
C TYR A 39 -4.01 6.46 -3.17
N LEU A 40 -3.76 5.28 -3.78
CA LEU A 40 -2.88 4.24 -3.25
C LEU A 40 -1.40 4.65 -3.19
N ALA A 41 -1.02 5.73 -3.87
CA ALA A 41 0.34 6.26 -3.86
C ALA A 41 0.68 7.06 -2.58
N ASN A 42 -0.27 7.24 -1.66
CA ASN A 42 -0.08 7.91 -0.37
C ASN A 42 0.53 9.32 -0.48
N VAL A 43 0.18 10.05 -1.54
CA VAL A 43 0.61 11.45 -1.72
C VAL A 43 -0.24 12.35 -0.80
N TYR A 44 0.26 12.58 0.40
CA TYR A 44 -0.45 13.33 1.47
C TYR A 44 0.11 14.73 1.72
N ASN A 45 1.04 15.25 0.91
CA ASN A 45 1.51 16.62 1.07
C ASN A 45 2.06 17.21 -0.23
N HIS A 46 2.13 18.54 -0.29
CA HIS A 46 2.62 19.27 -1.46
C HIS A 46 4.06 18.90 -1.85
N LYS A 47 4.96 18.63 -0.89
CA LYS A 47 6.35 18.24 -1.20
C LYS A 47 6.43 16.89 -1.93
N ALA A 48 5.59 15.93 -1.54
CA ALA A 48 5.47 14.66 -2.23
C ALA A 48 4.90 14.84 -3.64
N ARG A 49 3.86 15.68 -3.79
CA ARG A 49 3.32 16.01 -5.12
C ARG A 49 4.38 16.64 -6.03
N ASP A 50 5.11 17.63 -5.54
CA ASP A 50 6.17 18.31 -6.29
C ASP A 50 7.34 17.38 -6.63
N PHE A 51 7.59 16.37 -5.80
CA PHE A 51 8.50 15.29 -6.13
C PHE A 51 7.99 14.52 -7.34
N TYR A 52 6.82 13.90 -7.27
CA TYR A 52 6.28 13.10 -8.37
C TYR A 52 6.12 13.89 -9.68
N ALA A 53 5.68 15.15 -9.60
CA ALA A 53 5.56 16.02 -10.77
C ALA A 53 6.93 16.30 -11.43
N ARG A 54 7.99 16.54 -10.65
CA ARG A 54 9.36 16.69 -11.19
C ARG A 54 9.88 15.41 -11.83
N HIS A 55 9.40 14.26 -11.37
CA HIS A 55 9.74 12.93 -11.91
C HIS A 55 8.81 12.50 -13.07
N GLY A 56 8.00 13.41 -13.62
CA GLY A 56 7.24 13.19 -14.86
C GLY A 56 5.80 12.70 -14.68
N VAL A 57 5.33 12.53 -13.44
CA VAL A 57 3.94 12.15 -13.16
C VAL A 57 3.01 13.32 -13.48
N GLN A 58 1.95 13.04 -14.24
CA GLN A 58 1.02 14.05 -14.74
C GLN A 58 -0.22 14.18 -13.85
N VAL A 59 -0.79 13.04 -13.45
CA VAL A 59 -2.00 12.98 -12.62
C VAL A 59 -1.63 12.38 -11.28
N ILE A 60 -1.93 13.12 -10.20
CA ILE A 60 -1.59 12.72 -8.83
C ILE A 60 -2.83 12.92 -7.98
N ALA A 61 -3.52 11.82 -7.65
CA ALA A 61 -4.64 11.83 -6.74
C ALA A 61 -4.18 12.03 -5.29
N ALA A 62 -5.05 12.61 -4.47
CA ALA A 62 -4.83 12.75 -3.04
C ALA A 62 -4.74 11.37 -2.37
N ALA A 63 -3.90 11.23 -1.34
CA ALA A 63 -3.93 10.04 -0.50
C ALA A 63 -5.32 9.85 0.14
N TYR A 64 -5.68 8.60 0.45
CA TYR A 64 -6.97 8.25 1.05
C TYR A 64 -7.26 9.03 2.35
N GLU A 65 -6.23 9.29 3.14
CA GLU A 65 -6.29 10.06 4.39
C GLU A 65 -6.65 11.53 4.16
N SER A 66 -6.64 12.03 2.92
CA SER A 66 -7.12 13.38 2.59
C SER A 66 -8.66 13.44 2.54
N HIS A 67 -9.32 12.30 2.73
CA HIS A 67 -10.78 12.16 2.86
C HIS A 67 -11.59 12.52 1.61
N GLU A 68 -10.95 12.57 0.44
CA GLU A 68 -11.65 12.77 -0.85
C GLU A 68 -12.37 11.48 -1.31
N GLU A 69 -11.85 10.32 -0.94
CA GLU A 69 -12.42 9.01 -1.28
C GLU A 69 -13.41 8.54 -0.21
N THR A 70 -14.69 8.86 -0.38
CA THR A 70 -15.76 8.47 0.56
C THR A 70 -16.38 7.10 0.24
N GLY A 71 -15.99 6.50 -0.89
CA GLY A 71 -16.53 5.24 -1.40
C GLY A 71 -16.02 4.00 -0.65
N GLU A 72 -16.48 2.83 -1.12
CA GLU A 72 -15.89 1.55 -0.72
C GLU A 72 -14.67 1.26 -1.59
N VAL A 73 -13.48 1.42 -1.03
CA VAL A 73 -12.21 1.35 -1.76
C VAL A 73 -11.24 0.37 -1.10
N SER A 74 -10.21 -0.04 -1.84
CA SER A 74 -9.16 -0.91 -1.30
C SER A 74 -8.28 -0.10 -0.36
N LEU A 75 -8.27 -0.47 0.92
CA LEU A 75 -7.46 0.16 1.97
C LEU A 75 -6.11 -0.53 2.13
N MET A 76 -6.06 -1.82 1.84
CA MET A 76 -4.83 -2.62 1.86
C MET A 76 -4.88 -3.66 0.76
N ILE A 77 -3.77 -3.81 0.05
CA ILE A 77 -3.54 -4.85 -0.95
C ILE A 77 -2.38 -5.70 -0.44
N THR A 78 -2.58 -7.02 -0.34
CA THR A 78 -1.57 -7.93 0.19
C THR A 78 -1.48 -9.21 -0.64
N LYS A 79 -0.26 -9.74 -0.76
CA LYS A 79 -0.03 -11.07 -1.34
C LYS A 79 -0.44 -12.21 -0.41
N HIS A 80 -0.52 -11.94 0.90
CA HIS A 80 -1.05 -12.91 1.85
C HIS A 80 -2.56 -13.09 1.60
N CYS A 81 -2.98 -14.32 1.37
CA CYS A 81 -4.36 -14.63 0.99
C CYS A 81 -5.01 -15.52 2.05
N VAL A 82 -6.03 -15.00 2.75
CA VAL A 82 -6.75 -15.77 3.77
C VAL A 82 -7.41 -17.03 3.18
N ARG A 83 -7.90 -16.98 1.92
CA ARG A 83 -8.39 -18.19 1.25
C ARG A 83 -7.31 -19.26 1.11
N TYR A 84 -6.06 -18.87 0.84
CA TYR A 84 -4.96 -19.82 0.78
C TYR A 84 -4.66 -20.42 2.15
N SER A 85 -4.61 -19.60 3.21
CA SER A 85 -4.37 -20.06 4.58
C SER A 85 -5.47 -20.97 5.12
N LEU A 86 -6.70 -20.80 4.64
CA LEU A 86 -7.85 -21.64 5.02
C LEU A 86 -8.09 -22.81 4.04
N SER A 87 -7.18 -23.09 3.11
CA SER A 87 -7.33 -24.13 2.08
C SER A 87 -8.57 -23.96 1.18
N LEU A 88 -9.07 -22.73 1.05
CA LEU A 88 -10.18 -22.31 0.20
C LEU A 88 -9.71 -21.69 -1.12
N CYS A 89 -8.42 -21.81 -1.47
CA CYS A 89 -7.89 -21.21 -2.69
C CYS A 89 -8.18 -22.08 -3.93
N PRO A 90 -8.84 -21.54 -4.97
CA PRO A 90 -9.12 -22.30 -6.18
C PRO A 90 -7.83 -22.73 -6.92
N LYS A 91 -6.71 -22.02 -6.71
CA LYS A 91 -5.41 -22.42 -7.27
C LYS A 91 -4.87 -23.72 -6.66
N GLN A 92 -5.15 -24.00 -5.38
CA GLN A 92 -4.75 -25.25 -4.72
C GLN A 92 -5.63 -26.42 -5.15
N ALA A 93 -6.91 -26.17 -5.45
CA ALA A 93 -7.84 -27.19 -5.92
C ALA A 93 -7.67 -27.55 -7.42
N LYS A 94 -6.81 -26.84 -8.16
CA LYS A 94 -6.57 -27.07 -9.59
C LYS A 94 -5.84 -28.39 -9.79
N GLY A 95 -6.54 -29.40 -10.32
CA GLY A 95 -5.98 -30.72 -10.64
C GLY A 95 -6.46 -31.85 -9.71
N ILE A 96 -7.26 -31.53 -8.68
CA ILE A 96 -7.90 -32.54 -7.84
C ILE A 96 -9.24 -32.90 -8.47
N THR A 97 -9.34 -34.10 -9.05
CA THR A 97 -10.58 -34.66 -9.62
C THR A 97 -11.68 -34.70 -8.56
N GLY A 98 -12.80 -34.00 -8.81
CA GLY A 98 -13.96 -33.93 -7.91
C GLY A 98 -14.08 -32.65 -7.06
N VAL A 99 -13.04 -31.81 -7.00
CA VAL A 99 -13.04 -30.56 -6.19
C VAL A 99 -13.00 -29.29 -7.05
N GLN A 100 -12.81 -29.45 -8.36
CA GLN A 100 -12.91 -28.34 -9.33
C GLN A 100 -14.35 -27.83 -9.41
N GLY A 101 -14.57 -26.61 -8.88
CA GLY A 101 -15.87 -25.93 -8.89
C GLY A 101 -16.64 -25.98 -7.56
N THR A 102 -16.22 -26.81 -6.61
CA THR A 102 -16.85 -26.93 -5.28
C THR A 102 -16.37 -25.87 -4.29
N VAL A 103 -15.16 -25.33 -4.47
CA VAL A 103 -14.62 -24.23 -3.66
C VAL A 103 -15.21 -22.90 -4.12
N ARG A 104 -16.51 -22.71 -3.86
CA ARG A 104 -17.15 -21.39 -3.87
C ARG A 104 -16.87 -20.74 -2.53
N ALA A 105 -15.71 -20.10 -2.41
CA ALA A 105 -15.43 -19.31 -1.22
C ALA A 105 -16.41 -18.13 -1.19
N GLU A 106 -17.33 -18.15 -0.23
CA GLU A 106 -18.23 -17.03 0.08
C GLU A 106 -17.42 -15.74 0.32
N PRO A 107 -18.04 -14.55 0.22
CA PRO A 107 -17.39 -13.30 0.57
C PRO A 107 -16.88 -13.37 2.01
N LEU A 108 -15.56 -13.23 2.20
CA LEU A 108 -14.97 -13.20 3.52
C LEU A 108 -14.97 -11.76 4.03
N THR A 109 -15.17 -11.59 5.34
CA THR A 109 -15.10 -10.29 5.99
C THR A 109 -14.22 -10.35 7.22
N LEU A 110 -13.39 -9.34 7.43
CA LEU A 110 -12.68 -9.14 8.68
C LEU A 110 -13.53 -8.30 9.62
N ILE A 111 -13.57 -8.70 10.89
CA ILE A 111 -14.25 -7.97 11.94
C ILE A 111 -13.20 -7.48 12.93
N ASN A 112 -13.12 -6.16 13.11
CA ASN A 112 -12.24 -5.53 14.10
C ASN A 112 -13.09 -4.63 15.01
N GLY A 113 -13.50 -5.16 16.16
CA GLY A 113 -14.46 -4.48 17.03
C GLY A 113 -15.79 -4.22 16.30
N SER A 114 -16.14 -2.95 16.11
CA SER A 114 -17.35 -2.53 15.37
C SER A 114 -17.15 -2.39 13.86
N GLU A 115 -15.92 -2.62 13.36
CA GLU A 115 -15.61 -2.51 11.93
C GLU A 115 -15.80 -3.84 11.22
N LYS A 116 -16.51 -3.80 10.09
CA LYS A 116 -16.64 -4.90 9.16
C LYS A 116 -16.00 -4.51 7.83
N LEU A 117 -14.91 -5.18 7.46
CA LEU A 117 -14.16 -4.95 6.24
C LEU A 117 -14.37 -6.13 5.28
N THR A 118 -14.63 -5.83 4.01
CA THR A 118 -14.87 -6.86 3.00
C THR A 118 -13.55 -7.29 2.39
N LEU A 119 -13.33 -8.60 2.23
CA LEU A 119 -12.17 -9.14 1.53
C LEU A 119 -12.52 -9.44 0.08
N ARG A 120 -11.84 -8.79 -0.86
CA ARG A 120 -11.89 -9.12 -2.29
C ARG A 120 -10.61 -9.86 -2.67
N PHE A 121 -10.74 -10.87 -3.53
CA PHE A 121 -9.62 -11.73 -3.91
C PHE A 121 -9.44 -11.66 -5.41
N ASP A 122 -8.31 -11.13 -5.86
CA ASP A 122 -7.89 -11.23 -7.25
C ASP A 122 -6.91 -12.38 -7.41
N CYS A 123 -7.43 -13.50 -7.89
CA CYS A 123 -6.65 -14.70 -8.09
C CYS A 123 -5.63 -14.56 -9.23
N LYS A 124 -5.77 -13.60 -10.17
CA LYS A 124 -4.82 -13.46 -11.29
C LYS A 124 -3.45 -12.95 -10.83
N PRO A 125 -3.31 -11.78 -10.17
CA PRO A 125 -2.06 -11.31 -9.57
C PRO A 125 -1.76 -11.92 -8.18
N CYS A 126 -2.64 -12.80 -7.67
CA CYS A 126 -2.58 -13.35 -6.30
C CYS A 126 -2.61 -12.24 -5.23
N GLU A 127 -3.65 -11.43 -5.25
CA GLU A 127 -3.82 -10.32 -4.30
C GLU A 127 -5.13 -10.46 -3.52
N MET A 128 -5.05 -10.11 -2.24
CA MET A 128 -6.21 -9.92 -1.37
C MET A 128 -6.31 -8.44 -1.04
N HIS A 129 -7.47 -7.88 -1.34
CA HIS A 129 -7.82 -6.50 -1.06
C HIS A 129 -8.71 -6.46 0.19
N VAL A 130 -8.27 -5.71 1.18
CA VAL A 130 -9.11 -5.33 2.32
C VAL A 130 -9.83 -4.06 1.94
N VAL A 131 -11.15 -4.15 1.84
CA VAL A 131 -12.01 -3.10 1.31
C VAL A 131 -12.85 -2.53 2.45
N GLY A 132 -12.89 -1.21 2.53
CA GLY A 132 -13.64 -0.50 3.54
C GLY A 132 -14.13 0.88 3.06
N LYS A 133 -14.92 1.52 3.91
CA LYS A 133 -15.48 2.86 3.68
C LYS A 133 -14.98 3.81 4.75
N LEU A 134 -14.79 5.08 4.40
CA LEU A 134 -14.41 6.10 5.35
C LEU A 134 -15.54 6.30 6.38
N LYS A 135 -15.18 6.30 7.67
CA LYS A 135 -16.16 6.53 8.73
C LYS A 135 -16.58 8.01 8.78
N PRO A 136 -17.87 8.32 8.93
CA PRO A 136 -18.34 9.70 9.06
C PRO A 136 -17.69 10.47 10.21
N ALA A 137 -17.35 9.78 11.32
CA ALA A 137 -16.66 10.40 12.45
C ALA A 137 -15.22 10.84 12.12
N VAL A 138 -14.54 10.09 11.24
CA VAL A 138 -13.17 10.39 10.81
C VAL A 138 -13.18 11.52 9.77
N ALA A 139 -14.17 11.52 8.86
CA ALA A 139 -14.32 12.57 7.84
C ALA A 139 -14.49 13.99 8.41
N LYS A 140 -15.01 14.12 9.64
CA LYS A 140 -15.28 15.41 10.30
C LYS A 140 -14.04 16.08 10.90
N THR A 141 -12.92 15.36 11.04
CA THR A 141 -11.72 15.85 11.76
C THR A 141 -10.62 16.33 10.81
N ALA A 142 -10.94 16.45 9.51
CA ALA A 142 -9.98 16.66 8.44
C ALA A 142 -9.66 18.13 8.15
N ALA A 143 -8.38 18.43 7.87
CA ALA A 143 -7.99 19.58 7.07
C ALA A 143 -7.72 19.06 5.63
N PRO A 144 -8.65 19.25 4.67
CA PRO A 144 -8.48 18.69 3.34
C PRO A 144 -7.30 19.36 2.62
N LEU A 145 -6.46 18.54 1.99
CA LEU A 145 -5.50 19.02 1.00
C LEU A 145 -6.17 18.94 -0.36
N THR A 146 -6.52 20.09 -0.93
CA THR A 146 -7.14 20.13 -2.26
C THR A 146 -6.06 19.94 -3.32
N PHE A 147 -6.11 18.83 -4.05
CA PHE A 147 -5.24 18.59 -5.20
C PHE A 147 -6.02 18.67 -6.50
N TYR A 148 -5.47 19.40 -7.48
CA TYR A 148 -6.09 19.53 -8.80
C TYR A 148 -5.74 18.30 -9.65
N GLN A 149 -6.77 17.63 -10.16
CA GLN A 149 -6.65 16.46 -11.05
C GLN A 149 -6.04 16.82 -12.41
N THR A 150 -6.05 18.10 -12.79
CA THR A 150 -5.45 18.62 -14.01
C THR A 150 -4.31 19.59 -13.69
N ARG A 151 -3.34 19.66 -14.61
CA ARG A 151 -2.25 20.63 -14.56
C ARG A 151 -2.86 22.04 -14.69
N PRO A 152 -2.60 22.99 -13.76
CA PRO A 152 -3.10 24.34 -13.92
C PRO A 152 -2.49 24.96 -15.19
N GLY A 153 -3.31 25.29 -16.18
CA GLY A 153 -2.89 25.95 -17.43
C GLY A 153 -2.63 25.04 -18.64
N ALA A 154 -3.24 23.85 -18.71
CA ALA A 154 -3.47 23.16 -19.99
C ALA A 154 -4.81 23.58 -20.60
#